data_AF-A0A514L8F3-F1
#
_entry.id   AF-A0A514L8F3-F1
#
_cell.length_a   1.000
_cell.length_b   1.000
_cell.length_c   1.000
_cell.angle_alpha   90.00
_cell.angle_beta   90.00
_cell.angle_gamma   90.00
#
_symmetry.space_group_name_H-M   'P 1'
#
loop_
_entity.id
_entity.type
_entity.pdbx_description
1 polymer ?
#
loop_
_entity_poly.entity_id
_entity_poly.type
_entity_poly.pdbx_seq_one_letter_code
_entity_poly.pdbx_strand_id
1 'polypeptide(L)'
;MVEPNFSWIYLIIFLAIPLSRIIPRILAKRRQTNGDYLGIKRPNQENIDAVRIEEPPSRPQTKDMQVLGIMHQGANTFEKIQRSVKMENKELDSILQELENKDLIKVVQKQGMFGPKIELYSTDKGFKEYYS
;
A
#
# COMPACT_ATOMS: atom_id res chain seq x y z
N MET A 1 22.29 -54.17 -24.14
CA MET A 1 21.52 -53.06 -24.76
C MET A 1 20.82 -52.35 -23.61
N VAL A 2 21.31 -51.19 -23.19
CA VAL A 2 20.70 -50.44 -22.06
C VAL A 2 19.45 -49.74 -22.59
N GLU A 3 18.30 -50.05 -22.00
CA GLU A 3 17.01 -49.52 -22.46
C GLU A 3 16.97 -47.97 -22.39
N PRO A 4 16.55 -47.28 -23.46
CA PRO A 4 16.55 -45.81 -23.55
C PRO A 4 15.50 -45.12 -22.67
N ASN A 5 14.71 -45.88 -21.91
CA ASN A 5 13.60 -45.40 -21.09
C ASN A 5 14.03 -44.67 -19.80
N PHE A 6 15.33 -44.61 -19.47
CA PHE A 6 15.83 -43.95 -18.26
C PHE A 6 16.57 -42.63 -18.54
N SER A 7 16.81 -42.25 -19.81
CA SER A 7 17.53 -41.01 -20.17
C SER A 7 16.80 -39.73 -19.74
N TRP A 8 15.47 -39.76 -19.67
CA TRP A 8 14.68 -38.62 -19.20
C TRP A 8 14.84 -38.34 -17.70
N ILE A 9 15.14 -39.37 -16.89
CA ILE A 9 15.40 -39.21 -15.45
C ILE A 9 16.67 -38.36 -15.22
N TYR A 10 17.68 -38.55 -16.07
CA TYR A 10 18.92 -37.78 -16.01
C TYR A 10 18.74 -36.33 -16.50
N LEU A 11 17.83 -36.08 -17.43
CA LEU A 11 17.46 -34.71 -17.83
C LEU A 11 16.80 -33.94 -16.68
N ILE A 12 15.96 -34.60 -15.86
CA ILE A 12 15.34 -33.99 -14.68
C ILE A 12 16.39 -33.67 -13.61
N ILE A 13 17.31 -34.60 -13.34
CA ILE A 13 18.36 -34.41 -12.33
C ILE A 13 19.37 -33.34 -12.76
N PHE A 14 19.78 -33.31 -14.02
CA PHE A 14 20.71 -32.33 -14.57
C PHE A 14 20.12 -30.91 -14.61
N LEU A 15 18.80 -30.78 -14.83
CA LEU A 15 18.10 -29.50 -14.80
C LEU A 15 17.84 -28.99 -13.37
N ALA A 16 17.68 -29.88 -12.38
CA ALA A 16 17.39 -29.50 -11.00
C ALA A 16 18.61 -28.95 -10.22
N ILE A 17 19.83 -29.40 -10.56
CA ILE A 17 21.08 -29.00 -9.86
C ILE A 17 21.41 -27.50 -9.98
N PRO A 18 21.30 -26.82 -11.15
CA PRO A 18 21.57 -25.39 -11.24
C PRO A 18 20.48 -24.49 -10.60
N LEU A 19 19.23 -24.96 -10.44
CA LEU A 19 18.17 -24.16 -9.79
C LEU A 19 18.37 -24.02 -8.28
N SER A 20 18.98 -24.99 -7.59
CA SER A 20 19.12 -24.95 -6.12
C SER A 20 20.04 -23.83 -5.62
N ARG A 21 20.97 -23.35 -6.46
CA ARG A 21 21.91 -22.26 -6.11
C ARG A 21 21.38 -20.84 -6.28
N ILE A 22 20.24 -20.67 -6.93
CA ILE A 22 19.64 -19.34 -7.17
C ILE A 22 18.59 -19.00 -6.10
N ILE A 23 18.07 -20.00 -5.37
CA ILE A 23 17.05 -19.83 -4.33
C ILE A 23 17.55 -19.17 -3.01
N PRO A 24 18.82 -19.31 -2.55
CA PRO A 24 19.19 -18.75 -1.25
C PRO A 24 19.29 -17.21 -1.24
N ARG A 25 19.08 -16.54 -2.37
CA ARG A 25 19.04 -15.06 -2.45
C ARG A 25 17.65 -14.45 -2.49
N ILE A 26 16.61 -15.24 -2.76
CA ILE A 26 15.21 -14.75 -2.81
C ILE A 26 14.47 -15.02 -1.49
N LEU A 27 14.95 -15.99 -0.70
CA LEU A 27 14.36 -16.34 0.60
C LEU A 27 15.13 -15.79 1.82
N ALA A 28 16.10 -14.90 1.61
CA ALA A 28 16.71 -14.13 2.69
C ALA A 28 16.05 -12.74 2.74
N LYS A 29 15.27 -12.52 3.80
CA LYS A 29 14.67 -11.25 4.26
C LYS A 29 13.22 -10.97 3.87
N ARG A 30 12.29 -11.70 4.50
CA ARG A 30 10.98 -11.12 4.89
C ARG A 30 10.45 -11.65 6.22
N ARG A 31 11.29 -11.60 7.25
CA ARG A 31 10.89 -11.39 8.65
C ARG A 31 11.63 -10.16 9.17
N GLN A 32 11.10 -9.00 8.85
CA GLN A 32 11.03 -7.87 9.79
C GLN A 32 9.58 -7.94 10.27
N THR A 33 9.29 -8.63 11.37
CA THR A 33 9.00 -7.96 12.65
C THR A 33 8.60 -6.51 12.48
N ASN A 34 7.34 -6.26 12.83
CA ASN A 34 6.72 -4.97 13.05
C ASN A 34 7.67 -3.91 13.62
N GLY A 35 7.43 -2.67 13.19
CA GLY A 35 7.87 -1.46 13.89
C GLY A 35 9.22 -0.96 13.42
N ASP A 36 9.21 -0.09 12.41
CA ASP A 36 10.18 1.01 12.24
C ASP A 36 9.74 1.88 11.04
N TYR A 37 8.54 2.47 11.14
CA TYR A 37 8.21 3.68 10.38
C TYR A 37 8.36 4.88 11.33
N LEU A 38 9.58 5.09 11.80
CA LEU A 38 9.98 6.33 12.45
C LEU A 38 11.41 6.68 12.02
N GLY A 39 11.59 6.77 10.71
CA GLY A 39 12.74 7.42 10.09
C GLY A 39 12.58 8.94 10.08
N ILE A 40 12.28 9.52 11.25
CA ILE A 40 12.50 10.95 11.46
C ILE A 40 14.01 11.10 11.61
N LYS A 41 14.66 11.66 10.57
CA LYS A 41 15.99 12.26 10.73
C LYS A 41 15.90 13.20 11.93
N ARG A 42 16.70 12.94 12.97
CA ARG A 42 16.92 13.90 14.06
C ARG A 42 17.89 14.97 13.54
N PRO A 43 17.49 16.25 13.34
CA PRO A 43 18.45 17.32 13.50
C PRO A 43 18.63 17.58 15.00
N ASN A 44 19.86 17.87 15.37
CA ASN A 44 20.31 18.06 16.73
C ASN A 44 19.44 19.07 17.51
N GLN A 45 19.29 18.74 18.79
CA GLN A 45 18.63 19.52 19.81
C GLN A 45 19.42 20.79 20.12
N GLU A 46 18.87 21.95 19.80
CA GLU A 46 18.98 23.18 20.61
C GLU A 46 18.02 24.25 20.07
N ASN A 47 16.79 24.27 20.60
CA ASN A 47 16.14 25.45 21.16
C ASN A 47 14.74 25.02 21.62
N ILE A 48 14.52 25.18 22.93
CA ILE A 48 13.30 24.86 23.62
C ILE A 48 12.38 26.05 23.44
N ASP A 49 11.56 26.06 22.39
CA ASP A 49 10.41 26.95 22.29
C ASP A 49 9.24 26.17 21.64
N ALA A 50 8.40 25.62 22.52
CA ALA A 50 7.02 25.20 22.29
C ALA A 50 6.68 24.65 20.89
N VAL A 51 7.13 23.42 20.58
CA VAL A 51 6.46 22.61 19.55
C VAL A 51 5.10 22.24 20.09
N ARG A 52 4.08 23.00 19.66
CA ARG A 52 2.68 22.62 19.75
C ARG A 52 2.55 21.22 19.15
N ILE A 53 2.31 20.22 20.00
CA ILE A 53 1.78 18.94 19.56
C ILE A 53 0.42 19.31 18.99
N GLU A 54 0.33 19.42 17.66
CA GLU A 54 -0.95 19.52 16.99
C GLU A 54 -1.67 18.22 17.32
N GLU A 55 -2.68 18.32 18.17
CA GLU A 55 -3.53 17.20 18.53
C GLU A 55 -4.00 16.52 17.23
N PRO A 56 -3.95 15.18 17.15
CA PRO A 56 -4.54 14.51 16.00
C PRO A 56 -5.98 15.00 15.85
N PRO A 57 -6.40 15.43 14.63
CA PRO A 57 -7.72 16.00 14.45
C PRO A 57 -8.74 15.05 15.05
N SER A 58 -9.60 15.60 15.91
CA SER A 58 -10.71 14.91 16.55
C SER A 58 -11.34 13.93 15.55
N ARG A 59 -11.53 12.67 15.97
CA ARG A 59 -11.99 11.55 15.13
C ARG A 59 -12.88 12.03 13.99
N PRO A 60 -12.56 11.73 12.72
CA PRO A 60 -13.34 12.21 11.57
C PRO A 60 -14.83 11.89 11.79
N GLN A 61 -15.63 12.95 11.95
CA GLN A 61 -17.04 12.84 12.36
C GLN A 61 -17.92 12.24 11.26
N THR A 62 -17.51 12.39 9.99
CA THR A 62 -18.24 11.87 8.82
C THR A 62 -17.52 10.70 8.17
N LYS A 63 -18.28 9.85 7.47
CA LYS A 63 -17.76 8.70 6.73
C LYS A 63 -16.78 9.13 5.63
N ASP A 64 -17.09 10.22 4.94
CA ASP A 64 -16.24 10.86 3.94
C ASP A 64 -14.86 11.23 4.51
N MET A 65 -14.83 11.83 5.70
CA MET A 65 -13.59 12.20 6.37
C MET A 65 -12.79 10.98 6.83
N GLN A 66 -13.46 9.88 7.20
CA GLN A 66 -12.78 8.62 7.48
C GLN A 66 -12.09 8.08 6.22
N VAL A 67 -12.77 8.09 5.07
CA VAL A 67 -12.21 7.65 3.79
C VAL A 67 -11.00 8.51 3.40
N LEU A 68 -11.12 9.84 3.50
CA LEU A 68 -10.01 10.78 3.25
C LEU A 68 -8.80 10.51 4.15
N GLY A 69 -9.03 10.32 5.46
CA GLY A 69 -7.96 10.02 6.41
C GLY A 69 -7.23 8.71 6.09
N ILE A 70 -7.98 7.66 5.75
CA ILE A 70 -7.42 6.37 5.32
C ILE A 70 -6.63 6.52 4.00
N MET A 71 -7.10 7.33 3.07
CA MET A 71 -6.37 7.64 1.82
C MET A 71 -5.06 8.38 2.10
N HIS A 72 -5.05 9.36 3.01
CA HIS A 72 -3.82 10.05 3.44
C HIS A 72 -2.81 9.11 4.09
N GLN A 73 -3.27 8.02 4.72
CA GLN A 73 -2.39 6.97 5.24
C GLN A 73 -1.78 6.05 4.16
N GLY A 74 -2.11 6.26 2.89
CA GLY A 74 -1.55 5.53 1.75
C GLY A 74 -2.45 4.40 1.21
N ALA A 75 -3.71 4.34 1.63
CA ALA A 75 -4.70 3.46 1.03
C ALA A 75 -5.18 4.04 -0.31
N ASN A 76 -4.46 3.71 -1.38
CA ASN A 76 -4.67 4.26 -2.73
C ASN A 76 -5.53 3.39 -3.66
N THR A 77 -6.13 2.31 -3.16
CA THR A 77 -7.04 1.46 -3.96
C THR A 77 -8.32 1.21 -3.20
N PHE A 78 -9.40 0.98 -3.93
CA PHE A 78 -10.73 0.74 -3.36
C PHE A 78 -10.71 -0.36 -2.30
N GLU A 79 -10.04 -1.48 -2.58
CA GLU A 79 -10.00 -2.64 -1.69
C GLU A 79 -9.26 -2.34 -0.39
N LYS A 80 -8.19 -1.54 -0.45
CA LYS A 80 -7.45 -1.13 0.75
C LYS A 80 -8.29 -0.23 1.64
N ILE A 81 -8.99 0.72 1.04
CA ILE A 81 -9.87 1.65 1.75
C ILE A 81 -11.03 0.88 2.39
N GLN A 82 -11.70 0.04 1.61
CA GLN A 82 -12.81 -0.79 2.08
C GLN A 82 -12.42 -1.67 3.27
N ARG A 83 -11.27 -2.35 3.20
CA ARG A 83 -10.79 -3.20 4.30
C ARG A 83 -10.46 -2.40 5.56
N SER A 84 -10.02 -1.16 5.40
CA SER A 84 -9.65 -0.29 6.52
C SER A 84 -10.88 0.31 7.20
N VAL A 85 -11.87 0.77 6.42
CA VAL A 85 -13.11 1.39 6.91
C VAL A 85 -14.16 0.33 7.30
N LYS A 86 -14.04 -0.92 6.81
CA LYS A 86 -14.99 -2.03 7.02
C LYS A 86 -16.42 -1.67 6.57
N MET A 87 -16.53 -1.10 5.38
CA MET A 87 -17.79 -0.61 4.79
C MET A 87 -18.26 -1.48 3.62
N GLU A 88 -19.55 -1.38 3.26
CA GLU A 88 -20.10 -2.01 2.06
C GLU A 88 -19.56 -1.35 0.78
N ASN A 89 -19.43 -2.13 -0.30
CA ASN A 89 -18.93 -1.64 -1.59
C ASN A 89 -19.74 -0.46 -2.13
N LYS A 90 -21.07 -0.57 -2.12
CA LYS A 90 -21.97 0.43 -2.69
C LYS A 90 -21.89 1.77 -1.95
N GLU A 91 -21.74 1.69 -0.63
CA GLU A 91 -21.61 2.86 0.22
C GLU A 91 -20.27 3.55 0.01
N LEU A 92 -19.17 2.78 -0.04
CA LEU A 92 -17.84 3.32 -0.33
C LEU A 92 -17.77 3.95 -1.73
N ASP A 93 -18.36 3.31 -2.72
CA ASP A 93 -18.42 3.81 -4.10
C ASP A 93 -19.14 5.18 -4.16
N SER A 94 -20.28 5.29 -3.49
CA SER A 94 -21.03 6.55 -3.39
C SER A 94 -20.21 7.66 -2.74
N ILE A 95 -19.50 7.35 -1.64
CA ILE A 95 -18.63 8.32 -0.95
C ILE A 95 -17.46 8.75 -1.83
N LEU A 96 -16.79 7.81 -2.50
CA LEU A 96 -15.67 8.14 -3.39
C LEU A 96 -16.14 9.01 -4.57
N GLN A 97 -17.31 8.72 -5.12
CA GLN A 97 -17.92 9.55 -6.17
C GLN A 97 -18.24 10.96 -5.67
N GLU A 98 -18.77 11.11 -4.44
CA GLU A 98 -18.99 12.42 -3.84
C GLU A 98 -17.69 13.19 -3.60
N LEU A 99 -16.65 12.51 -3.10
CA LEU A 99 -15.33 13.11 -2.87
C LEU A 99 -14.67 13.54 -4.19
N GLU A 100 -14.86 12.78 -5.27
CA GLU A 100 -14.40 13.12 -6.61
C GLU A 100 -15.17 14.34 -7.15
N ASN A 101 -16.50 14.36 -7.03
CA ASN A 101 -17.34 15.50 -7.41
C ASN A 101 -17.00 16.78 -6.64
N LYS A 102 -16.51 16.66 -5.40
CA LYS A 102 -16.05 17.78 -4.57
C LYS A 102 -14.60 18.20 -4.87
N ASP A 103 -13.94 17.56 -5.84
CA ASP A 103 -12.51 17.71 -6.19
C ASP A 103 -11.56 17.44 -5.01
N LEU A 104 -11.97 16.61 -4.04
CA LEU A 104 -11.15 16.24 -2.87
C LEU A 104 -10.24 15.04 -3.18
N ILE A 105 -10.65 14.20 -4.13
CA ILE A 105 -9.87 13.07 -4.60
C ILE A 105 -9.87 13.02 -6.13
N LYS A 106 -8.95 12.24 -6.68
CA LYS A 106 -8.82 11.96 -8.11
C LYS A 106 -8.70 10.47 -8.36
N VAL A 107 -9.54 9.96 -9.24
CA VAL A 107 -9.47 8.58 -9.74
C VAL A 107 -8.59 8.56 -10.99
N VAL A 108 -7.55 7.73 -10.99
CA VAL A 108 -6.63 7.61 -12.13
C VAL A 108 -6.48 6.16 -12.52
N GLN A 109 -6.79 5.84 -13.78
CA GLN A 109 -6.44 4.56 -14.37
C GLN A 109 -4.99 4.61 -14.87
N LYS A 110 -4.16 3.66 -14.43
CA LYS A 110 -2.76 3.51 -14.83
C LYS A 110 -2.51 2.12 -15.38
N GLN A 111 -1.50 1.98 -16.24
CA GLN A 111 -1.02 0.66 -16.67
C GLN A 111 -0.12 0.07 -15.57
N GLY A 112 -0.54 -1.04 -14.98
CA GLY A 112 0.26 -1.82 -14.04
C GLY A 112 0.95 -3.02 -14.71
N MET A 113 1.84 -3.68 -13.96
CA MET A 113 2.56 -4.89 -14.39
C MET A 113 1.62 -6.07 -14.71
N PHE A 114 0.41 -6.07 -14.15
CA PHE A 114 -0.60 -7.12 -14.33
C PHE A 114 -1.85 -6.63 -15.08
N GLY A 115 -1.74 -5.54 -15.83
CA GLY A 115 -2.87 -4.93 -16.55
C GLY A 115 -3.26 -3.56 -16.01
N PRO A 116 -4.35 -2.96 -16.54
CA PRO A 116 -4.83 -1.67 -16.07
C PRO A 116 -5.23 -1.76 -14.60
N LYS A 117 -4.87 -0.72 -13.85
CA LYS A 117 -5.14 -0.59 -12.42
C LYS A 117 -5.74 0.78 -12.13
N ILE A 118 -6.74 0.82 -11.26
CA ILE A 118 -7.34 2.06 -10.77
C ILE A 118 -6.65 2.44 -9.46
N GLU A 119 -6.23 3.69 -9.36
CA GLU A 119 -5.64 4.27 -8.15
C GLU A 119 -6.33 5.58 -7.79
N LEU A 120 -6.45 5.80 -6.49
CA LEU A 120 -7.10 6.94 -5.87
C LEU A 120 -6.04 7.84 -5.23
N TYR A 121 -6.13 9.14 -5.50
CA TYR A 121 -5.20 10.15 -5.00
C TYR A 121 -5.95 11.28 -4.30
N SER A 122 -5.49 11.72 -3.13
CA SER A 122 -6.00 12.96 -2.53
C SER A 122 -5.47 14.17 -3.29
N THR A 123 -6.32 15.18 -3.45
CA THR A 123 -5.92 16.48 -4.01
C THR A 123 -5.43 17.40 -2.88
N ASP A 124 -4.79 18.52 -3.23
CA ASP A 124 -4.39 19.54 -2.26
C ASP A 124 -5.61 20.09 -1.49
N LYS A 125 -6.76 20.16 -2.18
CA LYS A 125 -8.05 20.55 -1.58
C LYS A 125 -8.54 19.49 -0.59
N GLY A 126 -8.48 18.21 -0.93
CA GLY A 126 -8.80 17.10 -0.03
C GLY A 126 -7.91 17.04 1.20
N PHE A 127 -6.62 17.33 1.03
CA PHE A 127 -5.69 17.46 2.13
C PHE A 127 -6.10 18.60 3.07
N LYS A 128 -6.33 19.79 2.52
CA LYS A 128 -6.77 20.95 3.29
C LYS A 128 -8.09 20.68 4.03
N GLU A 129 -9.08 20.08 3.36
CA GLU A 129 -10.39 19.78 3.95
C GLU A 129 -10.28 18.85 5.17
N TYR A 130 -9.39 17.85 5.11
CA TYR A 130 -9.23 16.90 6.22
C TYR A 130 -8.54 17.49 7.45
N TYR A 131 -7.67 18.51 7.25
CA TYR A 131 -6.91 19.17 8.31
C TYR A 131 -7.44 20.57 8.69
N SER A 132 -8.57 20.99 8.11
CA SER A 132 -9.26 22.24 8.47
C SER A 132 -10.16 22.05 9.68
#